data_AF-A0A935JFS4-F1
#
_entry.id   AF-A0A935JFS4-F1
#
_cell.length_a   1.000
_cell.length_b   1.000
_cell.length_c   1.000
_cell.angle_alpha   90.00
_cell.angle_beta   90.00
_cell.angle_gamma   90.00
#
_symmetry.space_group_name_H-M   'P 1'
#
loop_
_entity.id
_entity.type
_entity.pdbx_description
1 polymer ?
#
loop_
_entity_poly.entity_id
_entity_poly.type
_entity_poly.pdbx_seq_one_letter_code
_entity_poly.pdbx_strand_id
1 'polypeptide(L)'
;MQEIAKEMGYNLIIHGSMSRDFDLIAVAWVDNPKKEIELVKELDRFLKGSYFNNEQDYLFSVLPGGRKSYVINLVRAEKWNGYQDAQYYLDVSFTPLMSGSADR
;
A
#
# COMPACT_ATOMS: atom_id res chain seq x y z
N MET A 1 7.73 -1.23 -9.16
CA MET A 1 6.57 -1.70 -8.36
C MET A 1 6.23 -3.17 -8.56
N GLN A 2 6.02 -3.66 -9.80
CA GLN A 2 5.73 -5.09 -10.03
C GLN A 2 6.81 -6.03 -9.47
N GLU A 3 8.09 -5.74 -9.74
CA GLU A 3 9.23 -6.53 -9.23
C GLU A 3 9.27 -6.52 -7.69
N ILE A 4 9.11 -5.35 -7.08
CA ILE A 4 9.00 -5.19 -5.62
C ILE A 4 7.88 -6.07 -5.05
N ALA A 5 6.69 -6.02 -5.64
CA ALA A 5 5.56 -6.84 -5.18
C ALA A 5 5.87 -8.34 -5.29
N LYS A 6 6.45 -8.77 -6.41
CA LYS A 6 6.87 -10.15 -6.62
C LYS A 6 7.88 -10.61 -5.58
N GLU A 7 8.89 -9.81 -5.28
CA GLU A 7 9.90 -10.09 -4.23
C GLU A 7 9.29 -10.12 -2.83
N MET A 8 8.21 -9.37 -2.61
CA MET A 8 7.46 -9.35 -1.36
C MET A 8 6.42 -10.49 -1.25
N GLY A 9 6.22 -11.27 -2.31
CA GLY A 9 5.26 -12.36 -2.33
C GLY A 9 3.83 -11.93 -2.66
N TYR A 10 3.64 -10.76 -3.27
CA TYR A 10 2.34 -10.21 -3.63
C TYR A 10 2.20 -10.04 -5.13
N ASN A 11 0.95 -10.12 -5.58
CA ASN A 11 0.52 -9.62 -6.88
C ASN A 11 -0.25 -8.31 -6.67
N LEU A 12 -0.09 -7.35 -7.57
CA LEU A 12 -0.76 -6.05 -7.50
C LEU A 12 -1.87 -5.97 -8.54
N ILE A 13 -3.07 -5.63 -8.08
CA ILE A 13 -4.21 -5.31 -8.93
C ILE A 13 -4.39 -3.80 -8.90
N ILE A 14 -4.51 -3.19 -10.08
CA ILE A 14 -4.90 -1.78 -10.20
C ILE A 14 -6.40 -1.70 -9.96
N HIS A 15 -6.78 -0.84 -9.02
CA HIS A 15 -8.16 -0.55 -8.67
C HIS A 15 -8.37 0.98 -8.69
N GLY A 16 -9.64 1.40 -8.78
CA GLY A 16 -10.01 2.81 -8.80
C GLY A 16 -10.39 3.34 -10.18
N SER A 17 -10.84 4.59 -10.20
CA SER A 17 -11.36 5.26 -11.40
C SER A 17 -10.28 5.78 -12.34
N MET A 18 -9.01 5.81 -11.87
CA MET A 18 -7.86 6.47 -12.49
C MET A 18 -8.05 7.97 -12.74
N SER A 19 -9.11 8.59 -12.21
CA SER A 19 -9.41 10.01 -12.47
C SER A 19 -8.67 10.95 -11.51
N ARG A 20 -8.50 10.54 -10.24
CA ARG A 20 -7.75 11.26 -9.19
C ARG A 20 -7.08 10.33 -8.18
N ASP A 21 -7.62 9.12 -8.05
CA ASP A 21 -7.19 8.05 -7.18
C ASP A 21 -6.53 6.94 -8.01
N PHE A 22 -5.31 6.56 -7.62
CA PHE A 22 -4.66 5.35 -8.12
C PHE A 22 -4.58 4.41 -6.93
N ASP A 23 -5.42 3.37 -6.94
CA ASP A 23 -5.52 2.43 -5.83
C ASP A 23 -4.90 1.09 -6.24
N LEU A 24 -4.25 0.44 -5.29
CA LEU A 24 -3.71 -0.89 -5.48
C LEU A 24 -4.36 -1.85 -4.49
N ILE A 25 -4.64 -3.06 -4.97
CA ILE A 25 -4.97 -4.20 -4.13
C ILE A 25 -3.80 -5.18 -4.22
N ALA A 26 -3.09 -5.36 -3.11
CA ALA A 26 -2.07 -6.35 -2.92
C ALA A 26 -2.71 -7.68 -2.48
N VAL A 27 -2.53 -8.71 -3.31
CA VAL A 27 -3.00 -10.07 -3.04
C VAL A 27 -1.80 -10.95 -2.79
N ALA A 28 -1.79 -11.68 -1.67
CA ALA A 28 -0.73 -12.64 -1.40
C ALA A 28 -0.70 -13.71 -2.52
N TRP A 29 0.47 -13.94 -3.10
CA TRP A 29 0.67 -14.86 -4.22
C TRP A 29 1.55 -16.06 -3.88
N VAL A 30 2.09 -16.06 -2.66
CA VAL A 30 2.88 -17.15 -2.07
C VAL A 30 2.31 -17.46 -0.69
N ASP A 31 2.59 -18.66 -0.16
CA ASP A 31 2.02 -19.12 1.12
C ASP A 31 2.48 -18.29 2.33
N ASN A 32 3.70 -17.76 2.26
CA ASN A 32 4.30 -16.96 3.32
C ASN A 32 4.89 -15.67 2.75
N PRO A 33 4.04 -14.69 2.37
CA PRO A 33 4.52 -13.42 1.86
C PRO A 33 5.18 -12.64 2.99
N LYS A 34 5.97 -11.63 2.63
CA LYS A 34 6.51 -10.68 3.62
C LYS A 34 5.37 -9.89 4.25
N LYS A 35 5.64 -9.23 5.39
CA LYS A 35 4.61 -8.44 6.06
C LYS A 35 4.13 -7.30 5.17
N GLU A 36 2.84 -6.99 5.26
CA GLU A 36 2.17 -5.95 4.45
C GLU A 36 2.91 -4.62 4.54
N ILE A 37 3.32 -4.22 5.75
CA ILE A 37 4.08 -2.99 6.00
C ILE A 37 5.45 -2.96 5.33
N GLU A 38 6.09 -4.11 5.10
CA GLU A 38 7.37 -4.17 4.38
C GLU A 38 7.16 -3.84 2.90
N LEU A 39 6.10 -4.35 2.27
CA LEU A 39 5.72 -3.95 0.91
C LEU A 39 5.43 -2.45 0.85
N VAL A 40 4.65 -1.91 1.79
CA VAL A 40 4.34 -0.46 1.85
C VAL A 40 5.62 0.37 1.94
N LYS A 41 6.58 -0.02 2.80
CA LYS A 41 7.87 0.68 2.94
C LYS A 41 8.70 0.67 1.67
N GLU A 42 8.77 -0.45 0.94
CA GLU A 42 9.49 -0.50 -0.33
C GLU A 42 8.80 0.31 -1.42
N LEU A 43 7.46 0.31 -1.46
CA LEU A 43 6.71 1.16 -2.39
C LEU A 43 6.92 2.65 -2.07
N ASP A 44 6.84 3.05 -0.80
CA ASP A 44 7.08 4.42 -0.35
C ASP A 44 8.51 4.87 -0.73
N ARG A 45 9.51 4.03 -0.44
CA ARG A 45 10.90 4.27 -0.83
C ARG A 45 11.07 4.38 -2.34
N PHE A 46 10.46 3.49 -3.12
CA PHE A 46 10.55 3.53 -4.57
C PHE A 46 9.92 4.80 -5.16
N LEU A 47 8.78 5.23 -4.62
CA LEU A 47 8.02 6.35 -5.15
C LEU A 47 8.57 7.72 -4.70
N LYS A 48 9.10 7.82 -3.47
CA LYS A 48 9.53 9.09 -2.86
C LYS A 48 11.00 9.16 -2.47
N GLY A 49 11.74 8.06 -2.60
CA GLY A 49 13.12 7.95 -2.12
C GLY A 49 13.26 7.81 -0.60
N SER A 50 12.16 7.73 0.15
CA SER A 50 12.15 7.64 1.62
C SER A 50 10.94 6.85 2.13
N TYR A 51 10.97 6.43 3.39
CA TYR A 51 9.88 5.70 4.04
C TYR A 51 9.86 6.02 5.53
N PHE A 52 8.72 5.84 6.21
CA PHE A 52 8.67 6.01 7.67
C PHE A 52 9.31 4.83 8.40
N ASN A 53 10.09 5.12 9.45
CA ASN A 53 10.71 4.08 10.27
C ASN A 53 9.66 3.32 11.11
N ASN A 54 8.71 4.05 11.70
CA ASN A 54 7.64 3.44 12.49
C ASN A 54 6.41 3.17 11.63
N GLU A 55 5.75 2.04 11.87
CA GLU A 55 4.53 1.67 11.14
C GLU A 55 3.36 2.62 11.45
N GLN A 56 3.31 3.15 12.68
CA GLN A 56 2.24 4.04 13.14
C GLN A 56 2.23 5.40 12.44
N ASP A 57 3.34 5.76 11.77
CA ASP A 57 3.44 7.00 11.01
C ASP A 57 2.71 6.91 9.66
N TYR A 58 2.36 5.69 9.21
CA TYR A 58 1.51 5.50 8.04
C TYR A 58 0.04 5.68 8.39
N LEU A 59 -0.71 6.33 7.48
CA LEU A 59 -2.16 6.39 7.57
C LEU A 59 -2.72 4.99 7.30
N PHE A 60 -3.33 4.40 8.32
CA PHE A 60 -3.82 3.03 8.31
C PHE A 60 -5.33 2.97 8.56
N SER A 61 -6.02 2.08 7.84
CA SER A 61 -7.41 1.74 8.12
C SER A 61 -7.69 0.27 7.85
N VAL A 62 -8.77 -0.25 8.44
CA VAL A 62 -9.32 -1.57 8.13
C VAL A 62 -10.63 -1.38 7.35
N LEU A 63 -10.63 -1.86 6.11
CA LEU A 63 -11.73 -1.82 5.17
C LEU A 63 -12.64 -3.05 5.32
N PRO A 64 -13.84 -3.05 4.68
CA PRO A 64 -14.72 -4.21 4.68
C PRO A 64 -14.03 -5.50 4.24
N GLY A 65 -14.42 -6.61 4.87
CA GLY A 65 -13.80 -7.92 4.65
C GLY A 65 -12.44 -8.07 5.32
N GLY A 66 -12.09 -7.21 6.29
CA GLY A 66 -10.83 -7.30 7.04
C GLY A 66 -9.60 -6.86 6.24
N ARG A 67 -9.79 -6.23 5.08
CA ARG A 67 -8.69 -5.72 4.26
C ARG A 67 -8.01 -4.57 4.98
N LYS A 68 -6.70 -4.64 5.11
CA LYS A 68 -5.90 -3.53 5.66
C LYS A 68 -5.54 -2.56 4.56
N SER A 69 -5.54 -1.28 4.83
CA SER A 69 -5.22 -0.24 3.87
C SER A 69 -4.21 0.73 4.43
N TYR A 70 -3.23 1.10 3.60
CA TYR A 70 -2.20 2.08 3.90
C TYR A 70 -2.18 3.15 2.82
N VAL A 71 -1.93 4.39 3.19
CA VAL A 71 -1.83 5.52 2.25
C VAL A 71 -0.38 5.97 2.10
N ILE A 72 0.10 6.06 0.87
CA ILE A 72 1.39 6.66 0.52
C ILE A 72 1.13 8.02 -0.12
N ASN A 73 1.47 9.10 0.61
CA ASN A 73 1.33 10.46 0.12
C ASN A 73 2.47 10.83 -0.83
N LEU A 74 2.22 10.89 -2.13
CA LEU A 74 3.21 11.22 -3.16
C LEU A 74 3.49 12.73 -3.19
N VAL A 75 2.42 13.52 -3.17
CA VAL A 75 2.47 14.98 -3.14
C VAL A 75 1.42 15.47 -2.15
N ARG A 76 1.84 16.26 -1.17
CA ARG A 76 0.94 16.89 -0.20
C ARG A 76 1.07 18.41 -0.30
N ALA A 77 0.11 19.03 -0.97
CA ALA A 77 -0.05 20.49 -0.96
C ALA A 77 -0.96 20.88 0.21
N GLU A 78 -0.43 21.58 1.23
CA GLU A 78 -1.20 22.40 2.19
C GLU A 78 -0.30 23.23 3.15
N LYS A 79 -0.82 24.42 3.55
CA LYS A 79 -0.36 25.52 4.46
C LYS A 79 1.14 25.82 4.62
N TRP A 80 1.99 24.82 4.78
CA TRP A 80 3.38 24.95 5.19
C TRP A 80 4.35 25.20 4.03
N ASN A 81 3.88 25.02 2.79
CA ASN A 81 4.68 25.22 1.58
C ASN A 81 4.02 26.16 0.55
N GLY A 82 2.76 26.57 0.76
CA GLY A 82 2.06 27.57 -0.08
C GLY A 82 1.63 27.09 -1.47
N TYR A 83 1.72 25.80 -1.77
CA TYR A 83 1.35 25.23 -3.07
C TYR A 83 -0.17 25.01 -3.17
N GLN A 84 -0.76 25.29 -4.34
CA GLN A 84 -2.18 25.09 -4.67
C GLN A 84 -2.45 23.76 -5.41
N ASP A 85 -1.40 22.97 -5.57
CA ASP A 85 -1.35 21.81 -6.44
C ASP A 85 -2.27 20.70 -5.93
N ALA A 86 -2.73 19.83 -6.83
CA ALA A 86 -3.57 18.70 -6.44
C ALA A 86 -2.81 17.75 -5.48
N GLN A 87 -3.53 17.24 -4.47
CA GLN A 87 -3.01 16.21 -3.57
C GLN A 87 -3.04 14.86 -4.31
N TYR A 88 -1.88 14.20 -4.39
CA TYR A 88 -1.74 12.89 -5.01
C TYR A 88 -1.31 11.88 -3.96
N TYR A 89 -2.10 10.83 -3.82
CA TYR A 89 -1.85 9.73 -2.92
C TYR A 89 -2.07 8.40 -3.64
N LEU A 90 -1.44 7.36 -3.09
CA LEU A 90 -1.57 5.98 -3.51
C LEU A 90 -2.14 5.21 -2.34
N ASP A 91 -3.35 4.66 -2.50
CA ASP A 91 -3.92 3.74 -1.52
C ASP A 91 -3.48 2.31 -1.85
N VAL A 92 -2.95 1.59 -0.86
CA VAL A 92 -2.56 0.19 -1.00
C VAL A 92 -3.34 -0.62 0.02
N SER A 93 -4.27 -1.44 -0.49
CA SER A 93 -5.07 -2.34 0.33
C SER A 93 -4.63 -3.80 0.18
N PHE A 94 -4.77 -4.59 1.23
CA PHE A 94 -4.29 -5.96 1.30
C PHE A 94 -5.47 -6.91 1.50
N THR A 95 -5.56 -7.95 0.69
CA THR A 95 -6.52 -9.04 0.95
C THR A 95 -6.08 -9.83 2.18
N PRO A 96 -6.99 -10.21 3.10
CA PRO A 96 -6.61 -11.00 4.26
C PRO A 96 -6.02 -12.34 3.84
N LEU A 97 -4.91 -12.71 4.45
CA LEU A 97 -4.46 -14.10 4.48
C LEU A 97 -5.40 -14.87 5.40
N MET A 98 -6.10 -15.87 4.86
CA MET A 98 -6.86 -16.78 5.72
C MET A 98 -5.85 -17.60 6.54
N SER A 99 -5.88 -17.47 7.87
CA SER A 99 -5.21 -18.39 8.77
C SER A 99 -6.00 -19.70 8.81
N GLY A 100 -5.82 -20.54 7.80
CA GLY A 100 -6.39 -21.88 7.75
C GLY A 100 -5.28 -22.91 7.85
N SER A 101 -5.34 -23.76 8.88
CA SER A 101 -4.68 -25.06 8.85
C SER A 101 -5.00 -25.72 7.51
N ALA A 102 -3.97 -25.91 6.69
CA ALA A 102 -4.07 -26.79 5.55
C ALA A 102 -4.10 -28.23 6.08
N ASP A 103 -5.19 -28.61 6.74
CA ASP A 103 -5.59 -30.00 6.83
C ASP A 103 -6.10 -30.37 5.43
N ARG A 104 -5.17 -30.80 4.58
CA ARG A 104 -5.45 -31.59 3.39
C ARG A 104 -4.98 -33.02 3.63
#